data_AF-A0A940CH47-F1
#
_entry.id   AF-A0A940CH47-F1
#
_cell.length_a   1.000
_cell.length_b   1.000
_cell.length_c   1.000
_cell.angle_alpha   90.00
_cell.angle_beta   90.00
_cell.angle_gamma   90.00
#
_symmetry.space_group_name_H-M   'P 1'
#
loop_
_entity.id
_entity.type
_entity.pdbx_description
1 polymer ?
#
loop_
_entity_poly.entity_id
_entity_poly.type
_entity_poly.pdbx_seq_one_letter_code
_entity_poly.pdbx_strand_id
1 'polypeptide(L)'
;MQKKSKLTKRRDFIKKAGLVTAGAIGATTLSAPYGYAATNPIKWRLQTYSGAPLGAHVVLPQVEAFNKAAHGEMEIELYYADQLVPTDELFRAMQAGTIDAVQSDDATMGSPVDIQIFGGYFPFATRFSLDVPALFKYYGLNDIWAEAYGEVDNVTWLSTSAWDPCILFTVKKPIKTLADMKGLRVFGVPTAGRFMARYGLIPVIVPWDDVEV
;
A
#
# COMPACT_ATOMS: atom_id res chain seq x y z
N MET A 1 -34.65 -64.72 -6.55
CA MET A 1 -33.72 -63.78 -7.21
C MET A 1 -34.33 -62.39 -7.25
N GLN A 2 -33.70 -61.44 -6.54
CA GLN A 2 -34.02 -60.01 -6.58
C GLN A 2 -33.42 -59.33 -7.83
N LYS A 3 -34.16 -58.40 -8.44
CA LYS A 3 -33.75 -57.01 -8.77
C LYS A 3 -34.79 -56.36 -9.71
N LYS A 4 -35.73 -55.57 -9.15
CA LYS A 4 -36.49 -54.56 -9.91
C LYS A 4 -35.68 -53.26 -9.89
N SER A 5 -35.34 -52.73 -11.06
CA SER A 5 -34.46 -51.57 -11.21
C SER A 5 -35.15 -50.25 -10.80
N LYS A 6 -34.47 -49.47 -9.94
CA LYS A 6 -34.85 -48.14 -9.45
C LYS A 6 -34.56 -47.05 -10.50
N LEU A 7 -35.30 -46.98 -11.60
CA LEU A 7 -35.07 -45.96 -12.64
C LEU A 7 -36.23 -44.96 -12.87
N THR A 8 -37.38 -45.13 -12.22
CA THR A 8 -38.55 -44.25 -12.42
C THR A 8 -38.61 -43.04 -11.46
N LYS A 9 -37.99 -43.11 -10.28
CA LYS A 9 -38.11 -42.03 -9.26
C LYS A 9 -37.27 -40.78 -9.54
N ARG A 10 -36.19 -40.88 -10.32
CA ARG A 10 -35.29 -39.73 -10.63
C ARG A 10 -35.91 -38.74 -11.63
N ARG A 11 -36.68 -39.23 -12.59
CA ARG A 11 -37.32 -38.37 -13.62
C ARG A 11 -38.55 -37.63 -13.09
N ASP A 12 -39.29 -38.24 -12.16
CA ASP A 12 -40.42 -37.58 -11.50
C ASP A 12 -39.98 -36.52 -10.48
N PHE A 13 -38.80 -36.69 -9.86
CA PHE A 13 -38.21 -35.67 -9.00
C PHE A 13 -37.81 -34.41 -9.78
N ILE A 14 -37.21 -34.58 -10.97
CA ILE A 14 -36.84 -33.46 -11.85
C ILE A 14 -38.09 -32.74 -12.37
N LYS A 15 -39.17 -33.47 -12.69
CA LYS A 15 -40.44 -32.87 -13.11
C LYS A 15 -41.15 -32.11 -11.99
N LYS A 16 -41.08 -32.57 -10.74
CA LYS A 16 -41.63 -31.82 -9.59
C LYS A 16 -40.79 -30.62 -9.18
N ALA A 17 -39.46 -30.67 -9.33
CA ALA A 17 -38.59 -29.52 -9.08
C ALA A 17 -38.75 -28.40 -10.12
N GLY A 18 -39.08 -28.75 -11.37
CA GLY A 18 -39.33 -27.77 -12.45
C GLY A 18 -40.69 -27.06 -12.39
N LEU A 19 -41.63 -27.53 -11.54
CA LEU A 19 -42.98 -26.94 -11.41
C LEU A 19 -43.13 -26.01 -10.20
N VAL A 20 -42.17 -26.01 -9.26
CA VAL A 20 -42.17 -25.09 -8.10
C VAL A 20 -41.43 -23.78 -8.42
N THR A 21 -40.68 -23.73 -9.51
CA THR A 21 -39.80 -22.60 -9.89
C THR A 21 -40.47 -21.53 -10.75
N ALA A 22 -41.72 -21.69 -11.17
CA ALA A 22 -42.40 -20.73 -12.05
C ALA A 22 -43.29 -19.69 -11.31
N GLY A 23 -43.44 -19.76 -9.99
CA GLY A 23 -44.45 -18.96 -9.27
C GLY A 23 -43.95 -18.00 -8.17
N ALA A 24 -42.66 -18.02 -7.80
CA ALA A 24 -42.17 -17.24 -6.65
C ALA A 24 -40.68 -16.86 -6.71
N ILE A 25 -40.16 -16.53 -7.90
CA ILE A 25 -38.79 -16.02 -8.05
C ILE A 25 -38.85 -14.67 -8.77
N GLY A 26 -39.55 -13.72 -8.15
CA GLY A 26 -39.69 -12.36 -8.66
C GLY A 26 -38.89 -11.31 -7.89
N ALA A 27 -38.15 -11.65 -6.83
CA ALA A 27 -37.52 -10.64 -5.98
C ALA A 27 -36.24 -11.05 -5.20
N THR A 28 -35.65 -12.23 -5.43
CA THR A 28 -34.51 -12.69 -4.60
C THR A 28 -33.20 -12.93 -5.34
N THR A 29 -33.12 -12.65 -6.65
CA THR A 29 -31.88 -12.86 -7.43
C THR A 29 -30.92 -11.68 -7.44
N LEU A 30 -31.24 -10.57 -6.75
CA LEU A 30 -30.38 -9.38 -6.68
C LEU A 30 -29.39 -9.39 -5.49
N SER A 31 -29.45 -10.35 -4.58
CA SER A 31 -28.60 -10.39 -3.38
C SER A 31 -27.64 -11.60 -3.29
N ALA A 32 -27.65 -12.49 -4.27
CA ALA A 32 -26.87 -13.73 -4.23
C ALA A 32 -25.33 -13.53 -4.36
N PRO A 33 -24.79 -12.57 -5.12
CA PRO A 33 -23.34 -12.30 -5.12
C PRO A 33 -22.89 -11.61 -3.82
N TYR A 34 -23.67 -10.63 -3.35
CA TYR A 34 -23.36 -9.84 -2.14
C TYR A 34 -23.32 -10.69 -0.86
N GLY A 35 -24.24 -11.65 -0.73
CA GLY A 35 -24.30 -12.51 0.46
C GLY A 35 -23.12 -13.48 0.59
N TYR A 36 -22.57 -13.97 -0.54
CA TYR A 36 -21.48 -14.95 -0.51
C TYR A 36 -20.12 -14.29 -0.27
N ALA A 37 -19.87 -13.13 -0.89
CA ALA A 37 -18.63 -12.38 -0.71
C ALA A 37 -18.45 -11.89 0.74
N ALA A 38 -19.53 -11.45 1.39
CA ALA A 38 -19.50 -11.07 2.81
C ALA A 38 -19.21 -12.23 3.78
N THR A 39 -19.41 -13.50 3.37
CA THR A 39 -19.13 -14.67 4.22
C THR A 39 -17.68 -15.16 4.14
N ASN A 40 -16.92 -14.78 3.11
CA ASN A 40 -15.51 -15.12 2.95
C ASN A 40 -14.74 -13.89 2.42
N PRO A 41 -14.51 -12.87 3.26
CA PRO A 41 -13.86 -11.64 2.83
C PRO A 41 -12.44 -11.89 2.32
N ILE A 42 -12.05 -11.16 1.28
CA ILE A 42 -10.63 -11.01 0.92
C ILE A 42 -9.95 -10.25 2.05
N LYS A 43 -8.83 -10.77 2.56
CA LYS A 43 -8.05 -10.12 3.61
C LYS A 43 -6.68 -9.74 3.10
N TRP A 44 -6.35 -8.47 3.18
CA TRP A 44 -5.04 -7.94 2.84
C TRP A 44 -4.37 -7.34 4.07
N ARG A 45 -3.06 -7.54 4.18
CA ARG A 45 -2.20 -6.84 5.13
C ARG A 45 -1.51 -5.71 4.39
N LEU A 46 -1.69 -4.48 4.88
CA LEU A 46 -1.00 -3.30 4.38
C LEU A 46 0.00 -2.82 5.43
N GLN A 47 1.28 -2.74 5.08
CA GLN A 47 2.27 -2.07 5.92
C GLN A 47 2.62 -0.68 5.35
N THR A 48 2.54 0.35 6.20
CA THR A 48 2.99 1.72 5.87
C THR A 48 4.41 1.97 6.38
N TYR A 49 5.14 2.87 5.71
CA TYR A 49 6.42 3.41 6.19
C TYR A 49 6.28 4.23 7.49
N SER A 50 5.07 4.70 7.80
CA SER A 50 4.82 5.63 8.90
C SER A 50 4.62 4.90 10.24
N GLY A 51 5.26 5.41 11.30
CA GLY A 51 4.96 4.96 12.66
C GLY A 51 3.54 5.34 13.08
N ALA A 52 3.02 4.69 14.13
CA ALA A 52 1.61 4.78 14.52
C ALA A 52 1.05 6.22 14.69
N PRO A 53 1.78 7.18 15.32
CA PRO A 53 1.30 8.54 15.46
C PRO A 53 1.08 9.26 14.12
N LEU A 54 1.97 9.07 13.14
CA LEU A 54 1.84 9.66 11.81
C LEU A 54 0.82 8.90 10.97
N GLY A 55 0.85 7.56 11.04
CA GLY A 55 -0.03 6.67 10.28
C GLY A 55 -1.53 6.90 10.55
N ALA A 56 -1.87 7.32 11.78
CA ALA A 56 -3.22 7.74 12.15
C ALA A 56 -3.76 8.90 11.27
N HIS A 57 -2.88 9.69 10.64
CA HIS A 57 -3.25 10.82 9.79
C HIS A 57 -3.06 10.53 8.30
N VAL A 58 -2.04 9.74 7.93
CA VAL A 58 -1.62 9.61 6.52
C VAL A 58 -2.14 8.37 5.81
N VAL A 59 -2.70 7.38 6.53
CA VAL A 59 -3.20 6.14 5.91
C VAL A 59 -4.40 5.51 6.60
N LEU A 60 -4.52 5.62 7.93
CA LEU A 60 -5.63 5.01 8.67
C LEU A 60 -7.01 5.48 8.16
N PRO A 61 -7.28 6.79 7.94
CA PRO A 61 -8.58 7.24 7.46
C PRO A 61 -8.96 6.66 6.08
N GLN A 62 -7.97 6.45 5.20
CA GLN A 62 -8.17 5.89 3.87
C GLN A 62 -8.50 4.38 3.95
N VAL A 63 -7.80 3.64 4.83
CA VAL A 63 -8.08 2.22 5.07
C VAL A 63 -9.46 2.02 5.69
N GLU A 64 -9.84 2.84 6.67
CA GLU A 64 -11.18 2.78 7.29
C GLU A 64 -12.29 3.10 6.27
N ALA A 65 -12.07 4.12 5.43
CA ALA A 65 -13.01 4.47 4.37
C ALA A 65 -13.16 3.33 3.35
N PHE A 66 -12.05 2.68 2.97
CA PHE A 66 -12.06 1.52 2.08
C PHE A 66 -12.83 0.34 2.70
N ASN A 67 -12.48 -0.08 3.92
CA ASN A 67 -13.12 -1.21 4.59
C ASN A 67 -14.64 -0.99 4.75
N LYS A 68 -15.06 0.26 5.03
CA LYS A 68 -16.48 0.62 5.08
C LYS A 68 -17.15 0.53 3.70
N ALA A 69 -16.49 1.00 2.64
CA ALA A 69 -17.01 0.96 1.28
C ALA A 69 -17.02 -0.45 0.68
N ALA A 70 -16.15 -1.35 1.17
CA ALA A 70 -16.06 -2.74 0.75
C ALA A 70 -17.22 -3.60 1.28
N HIS A 71 -18.06 -3.08 2.18
CA HIS A 71 -19.24 -3.77 2.72
C HIS A 71 -18.95 -5.20 3.24
N GLY A 72 -17.75 -5.43 3.77
CA GLY A 72 -17.33 -6.73 4.30
C GLY A 72 -16.94 -7.77 3.23
N GLU A 73 -16.88 -7.41 1.95
CA GLU A 73 -16.37 -8.30 0.89
C GLU A 73 -14.84 -8.33 0.85
N MET A 74 -14.21 -7.26 1.35
CA MET A 74 -12.77 -7.13 1.49
C MET A 74 -12.41 -6.30 2.73
N GLU A 75 -11.32 -6.67 3.38
CA GLU A 75 -10.77 -5.99 4.54
C GLU A 75 -9.25 -5.81 4.38
N ILE A 76 -8.79 -4.58 4.61
CA ILE A 76 -7.37 -4.24 4.73
C ILE A 76 -7.05 -4.08 6.22
N GLU A 77 -6.16 -4.92 6.72
CA GLU A 77 -5.55 -4.83 8.04
C GLU A 77 -4.28 -3.97 7.94
N LEU A 78 -4.28 -2.81 8.62
CA LEU A 78 -3.18 -1.84 8.60
C LEU A 78 -2.13 -2.15 9.68
N TYR A 79 -0.87 -2.16 9.25
CA TYR A 79 0.31 -2.26 10.10
C TYR A 79 1.20 -1.03 9.88
N TYR A 80 1.72 -0.48 10.97
CA TYR A 80 2.63 0.67 10.97
C TYR A 80 4.08 0.23 10.71
N ALA A 81 4.98 1.22 10.67
CA ALA A 81 6.40 1.03 10.44
C ALA A 81 6.96 -0.17 11.22
N ASP A 82 7.68 -1.03 10.51
CA ASP A 82 8.43 -2.18 11.03
C ASP A 82 7.61 -3.23 11.84
N GLN A 83 6.27 -3.19 11.79
CA GLN A 83 5.42 -4.09 12.60
C GLN A 83 5.33 -5.53 12.08
N LEU A 84 5.27 -5.75 10.76
CA LEU A 84 5.31 -7.11 10.18
C LEU A 84 6.72 -7.51 9.79
N VAL A 85 7.41 -6.61 9.07
CA VAL A 85 8.80 -6.80 8.63
C VAL A 85 9.56 -5.49 8.73
N PRO A 86 10.88 -5.53 8.95
CA PRO A 86 11.73 -4.34 8.86
C PRO A 86 11.66 -3.65 7.50
N THR A 87 11.88 -2.34 7.49
CA THR A 87 11.81 -1.47 6.30
C THR A 87 12.71 -1.95 5.15
N ASP A 88 13.89 -2.50 5.42
CA ASP A 88 14.82 -3.02 4.41
C ASP A 88 14.39 -4.37 3.81
N GLU A 89 13.45 -5.07 4.45
CA GLU A 89 12.82 -6.30 3.95
C GLU A 89 11.47 -6.05 3.27
N LEU A 90 10.90 -4.84 3.43
CA LEU A 90 9.52 -4.50 3.07
C LEU A 90 9.18 -4.80 1.61
N PHE A 91 10.05 -4.40 0.66
CA PHE A 91 9.82 -4.67 -0.76
C PHE A 91 9.72 -6.18 -1.05
N ARG A 92 10.66 -6.95 -0.48
CA ARG A 92 10.76 -8.40 -0.74
C ARG A 92 9.62 -9.15 -0.06
N ALA A 93 9.20 -8.73 1.11
CA ALA A 93 8.02 -9.27 1.78
C ALA A 93 6.75 -9.05 0.96
N MET A 94 6.57 -7.87 0.38
CA MET A 94 5.46 -7.57 -0.54
C MET A 94 5.55 -8.45 -1.80
N GLN A 95 6.71 -8.47 -2.47
CA GLN A 95 6.92 -9.26 -3.68
C GLN A 95 6.68 -10.76 -3.47
N ALA A 96 7.01 -11.28 -2.28
CA ALA A 96 6.80 -12.68 -1.92
C ALA A 96 5.35 -13.01 -1.49
N GLY A 97 4.46 -12.01 -1.41
CA GLY A 97 3.09 -12.17 -0.91
C GLY A 97 3.00 -12.36 0.61
N THR A 98 4.07 -12.06 1.35
CA THR A 98 4.05 -12.02 2.82
C THR A 98 3.35 -10.76 3.33
N ILE A 99 3.26 -9.71 2.52
CA ILE A 99 2.44 -8.52 2.75
C ILE A 99 1.71 -8.24 1.43
N ASP A 100 0.44 -7.89 1.49
CA ASP A 100 -0.41 -7.77 0.29
C ASP A 100 -0.31 -6.38 -0.34
N ALA A 101 -0.06 -5.35 0.47
CA ALA A 101 0.10 -3.97 0.00
C ALA A 101 1.11 -3.19 0.84
N VAL A 102 1.76 -2.19 0.23
CA VAL A 102 2.68 -1.28 0.91
C VAL A 102 2.36 0.17 0.57
N GLN A 103 2.41 1.04 1.57
CA GLN A 103 2.50 2.49 1.38
C GLN A 103 3.89 2.94 1.81
N SER A 104 4.77 3.27 0.87
CA SER A 104 6.13 3.74 1.15
C SER A 104 6.68 4.56 -0.02
N ASP A 105 7.77 5.30 0.21
CA ASP A 105 8.57 5.88 -0.86
C ASP A 105 9.64 4.90 -1.36
N ASP A 106 9.99 5.01 -2.64
CA ASP A 106 10.88 4.05 -3.30
C ASP A 106 12.28 4.01 -2.66
N ALA A 107 12.79 5.19 -2.26
CA ALA A 107 14.15 5.36 -1.76
C ALA A 107 14.34 4.71 -0.38
N THR A 108 13.40 4.94 0.54
CA THR A 108 13.41 4.35 1.89
C THR A 108 13.19 2.84 1.85
N MET A 109 12.24 2.36 1.04
CA MET A 109 11.95 0.92 0.90
C MET A 109 13.05 0.12 0.19
N GLY A 110 14.02 0.78 -0.45
CA GLY A 110 15.09 0.06 -1.15
C GLY A 110 14.63 -0.62 -2.44
N SER A 111 13.61 -0.06 -3.10
CA SER A 111 12.94 -0.71 -4.24
C SER A 111 13.92 -1.01 -5.38
N PRO A 112 13.94 -2.23 -5.93
CA PRO A 112 14.90 -2.65 -6.97
C PRO A 112 14.47 -2.15 -8.37
N VAL A 113 14.22 -0.85 -8.50
CA VAL A 113 13.85 -0.17 -9.75
C VAL A 113 14.82 0.99 -10.00
N ASP A 114 15.11 1.32 -11.25
CA ASP A 114 16.10 2.35 -11.61
C ASP A 114 15.67 3.78 -11.20
N ILE A 115 14.36 4.01 -11.11
CA ILE A 115 13.71 5.23 -10.61
C ILE A 115 13.73 5.38 -9.09
N GLN A 116 14.24 4.39 -8.33
CA GLN A 116 14.18 4.36 -6.86
C GLN A 116 14.68 5.67 -6.23
N ILE A 117 15.71 6.29 -6.81
CA ILE A 117 16.32 7.49 -6.26
C ILE A 117 15.39 8.71 -6.26
N PHE A 118 14.33 8.72 -7.07
CA PHE A 118 13.39 9.83 -7.17
C PHE A 118 12.30 9.78 -6.09
N GLY A 119 12.11 8.62 -5.45
CA GLY A 119 11.20 8.45 -4.32
C GLY A 119 11.64 9.25 -3.08
N GLY A 120 10.65 9.71 -2.31
CA GLY A 120 10.86 10.49 -1.10
C GLY A 120 11.27 11.92 -1.42
N TYR A 121 12.49 12.30 -1.03
CA TYR A 121 12.99 13.67 -1.18
C TYR A 121 14.09 13.77 -2.23
N PHE A 122 13.72 13.85 -3.51
CA PHE A 122 14.66 14.22 -4.58
C PHE A 122 15.01 15.71 -4.50
N PRO A 123 16.30 16.10 -4.35
CA PRO A 123 16.68 17.47 -4.03
C PRO A 123 16.13 18.50 -5.04
N PHE A 124 15.29 19.41 -4.53
CA PHE A 124 14.71 20.53 -5.28
C PHE A 124 13.83 20.14 -6.49
N ALA A 125 13.29 18.92 -6.53
CA ALA A 125 12.47 18.44 -7.64
C ALA A 125 11.17 19.24 -7.80
N THR A 126 10.49 19.48 -6.67
CA THR A 126 9.18 20.13 -6.62
C THR A 126 9.23 21.30 -5.65
N ARG A 127 8.45 22.34 -5.94
CA ARG A 127 8.28 23.50 -5.06
C ARG A 127 6.98 23.39 -4.27
N PHE A 128 5.94 22.86 -4.90
CA PHE A 128 4.62 22.71 -4.32
C PHE A 128 4.18 21.25 -4.35
N SER A 129 3.36 20.86 -3.38
CA SER A 129 2.83 19.49 -3.30
C SER A 129 2.05 19.10 -4.55
N LEU A 130 1.33 20.04 -5.19
CA LEU A 130 0.58 19.80 -6.42
C LEU A 130 1.47 19.54 -7.65
N ASP A 131 2.77 19.82 -7.58
CA ASP A 131 3.70 19.51 -8.67
C ASP A 131 3.80 17.98 -8.85
N VAL A 132 3.77 17.19 -7.77
CA VAL A 132 3.86 15.71 -7.84
C VAL A 132 2.72 15.09 -8.65
N PRO A 133 1.42 15.29 -8.29
CA PRO A 133 0.33 14.73 -9.08
C PRO A 133 0.28 15.33 -10.49
N ALA A 134 0.71 16.58 -10.70
CA ALA A 134 0.79 17.16 -12.03
C ALA A 134 1.85 16.44 -12.89
N LEU A 135 3.04 16.20 -12.36
CA LEU A 135 4.13 15.52 -13.06
C LEU A 135 3.75 14.08 -13.46
N PHE A 136 3.09 13.36 -12.56
CA PHE A 136 2.61 12.01 -12.86
C PHE A 136 1.47 12.01 -13.88
N LYS A 137 0.47 12.86 -13.68
CA LYS A 137 -0.73 12.84 -14.53
C LYS A 137 -0.52 13.45 -15.92
N TYR A 138 0.30 14.49 -16.03
CA TYR A 138 0.38 15.31 -17.26
C TYR A 138 1.78 15.33 -17.91
N TYR A 139 2.83 14.90 -17.20
CA TYR A 139 4.22 14.98 -17.69
C TYR A 139 4.92 13.61 -17.75
N GLY A 140 4.15 12.51 -17.75
CA GLY A 140 4.64 11.18 -18.11
C GLY A 140 5.26 10.36 -16.98
N LEU A 141 5.37 10.87 -15.74
CA LEU A 141 5.96 10.06 -14.65
C LEU A 141 5.11 8.84 -14.30
N ASN A 142 3.79 8.87 -14.53
CA ASN A 142 2.92 7.72 -14.31
C ASN A 142 3.32 6.53 -15.19
N ASP A 143 3.62 6.77 -16.46
CA ASP A 143 3.98 5.72 -17.41
C ASP A 143 5.38 5.17 -17.09
N ILE A 144 6.32 6.05 -16.72
CA ILE A 144 7.68 5.68 -16.32
C ILE A 144 7.66 4.80 -15.06
N TRP A 145 6.85 5.16 -14.03
CA TRP A 145 6.72 4.32 -12.82
C TRP A 145 6.03 3.00 -13.13
N ALA A 146 4.98 3.00 -13.96
CA ALA A 146 4.30 1.78 -14.35
C ALA A 146 5.20 0.83 -15.15
N GLU A 147 6.05 1.35 -16.04
CA GLU A 147 7.05 0.57 -16.78
C GLU A 147 8.08 -0.04 -15.82
N ALA A 148 8.73 0.78 -14.99
CA ALA A 148 9.78 0.33 -14.09
C ALA A 148 9.29 -0.73 -13.08
N TYR A 149 8.08 -0.55 -12.51
CA TYR A 149 7.48 -1.56 -11.64
C TYR A 149 6.93 -2.77 -12.41
N GLY A 150 6.56 -2.61 -13.69
CA GLY A 150 6.12 -3.69 -14.56
C GLY A 150 7.22 -4.68 -14.93
N GLU A 151 8.49 -4.28 -14.81
CA GLU A 151 9.66 -5.16 -14.91
C GLU A 151 9.86 -6.03 -13.67
N VAL A 152 9.15 -5.75 -12.58
CA VAL A 152 9.25 -6.49 -11.32
C VAL A 152 8.11 -7.50 -11.21
N ASP A 153 8.47 -8.79 -11.15
CA ASP A 153 7.50 -9.86 -10.94
C ASP A 153 6.69 -9.68 -9.65
N ASN A 154 5.38 -9.94 -9.75
CA ASN A 154 4.41 -9.97 -8.64
C ASN A 154 4.24 -8.65 -7.86
N VAL A 155 4.62 -7.52 -8.45
CA VAL A 155 4.39 -6.19 -7.87
C VAL A 155 3.57 -5.35 -8.84
N THR A 156 2.70 -4.51 -8.31
CA THR A 156 1.96 -3.54 -9.12
C THR A 156 2.04 -2.18 -8.45
N TRP A 157 2.55 -1.19 -9.18
CA TRP A 157 2.49 0.20 -8.75
C TRP A 157 1.09 0.75 -8.98
N LEU A 158 0.51 1.37 -7.95
CA LEU A 158 -0.90 1.80 -7.98
C LEU A 158 -1.04 3.30 -8.25
N SER A 159 -0.30 4.12 -7.52
CA SER A 159 -0.44 5.57 -7.57
C SER A 159 0.69 6.27 -6.82
N THR A 160 0.71 7.60 -6.92
CA THR A 160 1.59 8.48 -6.15
C THR A 160 0.78 9.53 -5.39
N SER A 161 1.39 10.15 -4.39
CA SER A 161 0.90 11.39 -3.77
C SER A 161 2.07 12.25 -3.31
N ALA A 162 1.78 13.51 -2.96
CA ALA A 162 2.71 14.36 -2.24
C ALA A 162 2.41 14.31 -0.74
N TRP A 163 3.46 14.43 0.06
CA TRP A 163 3.38 14.64 1.51
C TRP A 163 3.95 16.03 1.86
N ASP A 164 4.76 16.13 2.89
CA ASP A 164 5.33 17.34 3.46
C ASP A 164 6.64 17.76 2.77
N PRO A 165 7.13 18.99 3.01
CA PRO A 165 8.47 19.39 2.60
C PRO A 165 9.56 18.81 3.52
N CYS A 166 10.74 18.54 2.96
CA CYS A 166 11.91 18.15 3.75
C CYS A 166 12.51 19.35 4.49
N ILE A 167 12.38 19.37 5.82
CA ILE A 167 12.93 20.41 6.69
C ILE A 167 13.92 19.78 7.66
N LEU A 168 15.10 20.39 7.79
CA LEU A 168 16.11 19.95 8.75
C LEU A 168 15.74 20.45 10.15
N PHE A 169 15.29 19.54 11.01
CA PHE A 169 14.99 19.82 12.41
C PHE A 169 16.19 19.48 13.30
N THR A 170 16.44 20.35 14.30
CA THR A 170 17.50 20.17 15.28
C THR A 170 17.00 20.54 16.66
N VAL A 171 17.13 19.66 17.65
CA VAL A 171 16.65 19.91 19.02
C VAL A 171 17.58 20.87 19.78
N LYS A 172 18.90 20.70 19.66
CA LYS A 172 19.89 21.36 20.53
C LYS A 172 20.74 22.43 19.85
N LYS A 173 20.95 22.34 18.53
CA LYS A 173 21.92 23.19 17.82
C LYS A 173 21.26 23.91 16.64
N PRO A 174 21.11 25.24 16.67
CA PRO A 174 20.60 25.99 15.53
C PRO A 174 21.57 25.92 14.35
N ILE A 175 21.04 25.84 13.14
CA ILE A 175 21.81 25.86 11.89
C ILE A 175 21.61 27.22 11.22
N LYS A 176 22.67 28.03 11.14
CA LYS A 176 22.65 29.38 10.54
C LYS A 176 23.53 29.47 9.30
N THR A 177 24.48 28.54 9.16
CA THR A 177 25.44 28.46 8.07
C THR A 177 25.61 27.01 7.61
N LEU A 178 26.14 26.79 6.40
CA LEU A 178 26.46 25.44 5.94
C LEU A 178 27.51 24.75 6.82
N ALA A 179 28.42 25.50 7.45
CA ALA A 179 29.42 24.93 8.36
C ALA A 179 28.78 24.29 9.61
N ASP A 180 27.61 24.78 10.04
CA ASP A 180 26.91 24.25 11.22
C ASP A 180 26.42 22.82 11.01
N MET A 181 26.24 22.39 9.76
CA MET A 181 25.81 21.05 9.37
C MET A 181 26.87 19.98 9.60
N LYS A 182 28.15 20.36 9.67
CA LYS A 182 29.27 19.43 9.75
C LYS A 182 29.23 18.55 11.01
N GLY A 183 29.23 17.24 10.80
CA GLY A 183 29.25 16.22 11.85
C GLY A 183 27.89 15.98 12.52
N LEU A 184 26.82 16.67 12.11
CA LEU A 184 25.48 16.41 12.63
C LEU A 184 24.94 15.11 12.06
N ARG A 185 24.44 14.23 12.93
CA ARG A 185 23.74 13.00 12.52
C ARG A 185 22.30 13.36 12.21
N VAL A 186 21.79 12.95 11.05
CA VAL A 186 20.43 13.26 10.60
C VAL A 186 19.73 12.01 10.10
N PHE A 187 18.52 11.77 10.59
CA PHE A 187 17.62 10.74 10.10
C PHE A 187 16.80 11.27 8.92
N GLY A 188 16.54 10.43 7.91
CA GLY A 188 15.67 10.77 6.79
C GLY A 188 15.89 9.88 5.57
N VAL A 189 15.33 10.30 4.44
CA VAL A 189 15.34 9.54 3.18
C VAL A 189 16.77 9.36 2.64
N PRO A 190 17.18 8.15 2.19
CA PRO A 190 18.54 7.86 1.74
C PRO A 190 19.07 8.79 0.63
N THR A 191 18.26 9.12 -0.38
CA THR A 191 18.69 10.00 -1.48
C THR A 191 18.98 11.42 -0.99
N ALA A 192 18.09 12.01 -0.20
CA ALA A 192 18.32 13.32 0.40
C ALA A 192 19.53 13.30 1.35
N GLY A 193 19.69 12.23 2.12
CA GLY A 193 20.85 12.00 2.98
C GLY A 193 22.17 12.06 2.20
N ARG A 194 22.27 11.32 1.08
CA ARG A 194 23.46 11.35 0.20
C ARG A 194 23.78 12.75 -0.32
N PHE A 195 22.75 13.52 -0.68
CA PHE A 195 22.91 14.91 -1.09
C PHE A 195 23.43 15.79 0.07
N MET A 196 22.80 15.69 1.24
CA MET A 196 23.16 16.45 2.44
C MET A 196 24.56 16.11 2.98
N ALA A 197 25.03 14.88 2.79
CA ALA A 197 26.38 14.47 3.20
C ALA A 197 27.49 15.29 2.53
N ARG A 198 27.23 15.85 1.34
CA ARG A 198 28.15 16.78 0.64
C ARG A 198 28.39 18.08 1.42
N TYR A 199 27.50 18.41 2.35
CA TYR A 199 27.57 19.58 3.22
C TYR A 199 28.01 19.21 4.65
N GLY A 200 28.43 17.96 4.87
CA GLY A 200 29.04 17.50 6.12
C GLY A 200 28.06 16.88 7.12
N LEU A 201 26.76 16.77 6.80
CA LEU A 201 25.82 15.96 7.57
C LEU A 201 26.21 14.48 7.48
N ILE A 202 25.82 13.71 8.50
CA ILE A 202 26.02 12.26 8.58
C ILE A 202 24.62 11.62 8.56
N PRO A 203 24.14 11.16 7.39
CA PRO A 203 22.88 10.45 7.31
C PRO A 203 22.93 9.18 8.15
N VAL A 204 21.88 8.93 8.93
CA VAL A 204 21.71 7.72 9.71
C VAL A 204 20.35 7.11 9.41
N ILE A 205 20.29 5.79 9.38
CA ILE A 205 19.05 5.02 9.28
C ILE A 205 18.80 4.43 10.66
N VAL A 206 17.63 4.74 11.23
CA VAL A 206 17.14 4.19 12.49
C VAL A 206 15.65 3.86 12.30
N PRO A 207 15.09 2.90 13.06
CA PRO A 207 13.63 2.67 13.08
C PRO A 207 12.86 3.95 13.40
N TRP A 208 11.67 4.10 12.81
CA TRP A 208 10.89 5.34 12.97
C TRP A 208 10.54 5.63 14.43
N ASP A 209 10.19 4.60 15.19
CA ASP A 209 9.81 4.71 16.61
C ASP A 209 10.98 5.12 17.53
N ASP A 210 12.23 5.03 17.06
CA ASP A 210 13.43 5.48 17.80
C ASP A 210 13.76 6.96 17.58
N VAL A 211 13.02 7.64 16.70
CA VAL A 211 13.24 9.06 16.39
C VAL A 211 12.47 9.93 17.39
N GLU A 212 13.19 10.68 18.22
CA GLU A 212 12.60 11.71 19.06
C GLU A 212 11.95 12.80 18.18
N VAL A 213 10.63 12.99 18.33
CA VAL A 213 9.83 14.02 17.65
C VAL A 213 9.64 15.24 18.54
#